data_AF-A0A959HC89-F1
#
_entry.id   AF-A0A959HC89-F1
#
_cell.length_a   1.000
_cell.length_b   1.000
_cell.length_c   1.000
_cell.angle_alpha   90.00
_cell.angle_beta   90.00
_cell.angle_gamma   90.00
#
_symmetry.space_group_name_H-M   'P 1'
#
loop_
_entity.id
_entity.type
_entity.pdbx_description
1 polymer ?
#
loop_
_entity_poly.entity_id
_entity_poly.type
_entity_poly.pdbx_seq_one_letter_code
_entity_poly.pdbx_strand_id
1 'polypeptide(L)'
;IDGEIVTRSFTTEARIEHGIALANPSEDILLMAVVNRYQNVPPSLGFIYGFGLKEGAIASCVGHDSHNIIAVGTDEASLCRAANLIIENRGGISAVGGEKTRILPLPVAGILSDGDGYEIARAYKEIDAFAKIELGSRLSAPFMALSFMALLVIPSLKLGDKGLFDGNAFRFTPLFVDG
;
A
#
# COMPACT_ATOMS: atom_id res chain seq x y z
N ILE A 1 1.13 13.67 2.29
CA ILE A 1 0.26 14.84 2.02
C ILE A 1 -0.28 14.62 0.60
N ASP A 2 -1.56 14.85 0.34
CA ASP A 2 -2.10 14.58 -1.00
C ASP A 2 -1.39 15.46 -2.05
N GLY A 3 -0.98 14.86 -3.16
CA GLY A 3 -0.21 15.52 -4.21
C GLY A 3 1.29 15.75 -3.92
N GLU A 4 1.81 15.36 -2.76
CA GLU A 4 3.24 15.51 -2.42
C GLU A 4 3.95 14.17 -2.22
N ILE A 5 5.19 14.09 -2.69
CA ILE A 5 6.10 12.98 -2.36
C ILE A 5 6.55 13.08 -0.89
N VAL A 6 6.47 14.29 -0.30
CA VAL A 6 6.87 14.52 1.09
C VAL A 6 5.86 13.90 2.06
N THR A 7 6.34 13.05 2.96
CA THR A 7 5.61 12.42 4.06
C THR A 7 6.14 12.94 5.38
N ARG A 8 5.27 12.97 6.38
CA ARG A 8 5.60 13.24 7.78
C ARG A 8 5.38 11.97 8.58
N SER A 9 6.01 11.87 9.73
CA SER A 9 5.78 10.82 10.71
C SER A 9 5.22 11.42 12.00
N PHE A 10 4.47 10.62 12.74
CA PHE A 10 4.00 10.94 14.09
C PHE A 10 3.86 9.64 14.88
N THR A 11 3.78 9.75 16.20
CA THR A 11 3.51 8.65 17.11
C THR A 11 2.08 8.78 17.61
N THR A 12 1.38 7.66 17.74
CA THR A 12 0.03 7.57 18.31
C THR A 12 -0.13 6.26 19.05
N GLU A 13 -1.14 6.17 19.91
CA GLU A 13 -1.48 4.92 20.58
C GLU A 13 -1.92 3.87 19.57
N ALA A 14 -1.34 2.67 19.66
CA ALA A 14 -1.75 1.55 18.82
C ALA A 14 -2.98 0.87 19.43
N ARG A 15 -3.97 0.57 18.59
CA ARG A 15 -5.06 -0.32 18.97
C ARG A 15 -4.52 -1.75 19.02
N ILE A 16 -4.45 -2.34 20.23
CA ILE A 16 -3.92 -3.69 20.43
C ILE A 16 -5.04 -4.62 20.90
N GLU A 17 -5.20 -5.75 20.22
CA GLU A 17 -6.10 -6.82 20.63
C GLU A 17 -5.34 -8.16 20.60
N HIS A 18 -5.40 -8.92 21.69
CA HIS A 18 -4.70 -10.22 21.81
C HIS A 18 -3.19 -10.16 21.48
N GLY A 19 -2.54 -9.03 21.75
CA GLY A 19 -1.11 -8.81 21.46
C GLY A 19 -0.80 -8.47 20.00
N ILE A 20 -1.82 -8.22 19.17
CA ILE A 20 -1.69 -7.81 17.77
C ILE A 20 -2.11 -6.35 17.64
N ALA A 21 -1.27 -5.52 17.02
CA ALA A 21 -1.62 -4.15 16.68
C ALA A 21 -2.49 -4.14 15.41
N LEU A 22 -3.68 -3.57 15.52
CA LEU A 22 -4.69 -3.54 14.46
C LEU A 22 -4.76 -2.16 13.80
N ALA A 23 -5.29 -2.11 12.58
CA ALA A 23 -5.71 -0.85 11.98
C ALA A 23 -6.80 -0.17 12.82
N ASN A 24 -6.87 1.15 12.71
CA ASN A 24 -7.97 1.99 13.19
C ASN A 24 -8.50 2.86 12.04
N PRO A 25 -9.36 2.34 11.15
CA PRO A 25 -9.89 3.09 10.00
C PRO A 25 -10.72 4.34 10.36
N SER A 26 -11.30 4.38 11.57
CA SER A 26 -11.98 5.58 12.08
C SER A 26 -11.03 6.76 12.28
N GLU A 27 -9.78 6.47 12.67
CA GLU A 27 -8.71 7.46 12.84
C GLU A 27 -7.76 7.52 11.62
N ASP A 28 -8.12 6.83 10.53
CA ASP A 28 -7.31 6.73 9.31
C ASP A 28 -5.90 6.15 9.58
N ILE A 29 -5.80 5.24 10.54
CA ILE A 29 -4.59 4.44 10.78
C ILE A 29 -4.80 3.10 10.10
N LEU A 30 -4.12 2.87 8.99
CA LEU A 30 -4.27 1.67 8.17
C LEU A 30 -3.03 0.79 8.25
N LEU A 31 -3.22 -0.51 8.04
CA LEU A 31 -2.10 -1.44 7.91
C LEU A 31 -1.43 -1.21 6.55
N MET A 32 -0.11 -1.29 6.53
CA MET A 32 0.72 -1.26 5.33
C MET A 32 1.62 -2.49 5.31
N ALA A 33 1.75 -3.12 4.15
CA ALA A 33 2.64 -4.25 3.93
C ALA A 33 3.53 -4.01 2.71
N VAL A 34 4.80 -4.41 2.81
CA VAL A 34 5.73 -4.53 1.68
C VAL A 34 6.16 -5.99 1.57
N VAL A 35 5.73 -6.65 0.49
CA VAL A 35 6.02 -8.05 0.19
C VAL A 35 7.16 -8.11 -0.81
N ASN A 36 8.27 -8.74 -0.42
CA ASN A 36 9.40 -8.96 -1.31
C ASN A 36 8.99 -9.94 -2.42
N ARG A 37 9.06 -9.52 -3.68
CA ARG A 37 8.68 -10.36 -4.83
C ARG A 37 9.86 -11.09 -5.48
N TYR A 38 11.08 -10.84 -5.03
CA TYR A 38 12.31 -11.44 -5.56
C TYR A 38 12.86 -12.54 -4.64
N GLN A 39 12.47 -12.53 -3.37
CA GLN A 39 12.87 -13.48 -2.36
C GLN A 39 11.65 -13.90 -1.53
N ASN A 40 11.56 -15.19 -1.20
CA ASN A 40 10.51 -15.71 -0.33
C ASN A 40 10.88 -15.46 1.15
N VAL A 41 10.70 -14.21 1.60
CA VAL A 41 10.93 -13.76 2.97
C VAL A 41 9.63 -13.18 3.55
N PRO A 42 9.48 -13.14 4.89
CA PRO A 42 8.30 -12.54 5.51
C PRO A 42 8.08 -11.09 5.05
N PRO A 43 6.81 -10.66 4.85
CA PRO A 43 6.49 -9.27 4.55
C PRO A 43 6.94 -8.33 5.66
N SER A 44 7.36 -7.12 5.28
CA SER A 44 7.52 -6.03 6.22
C SER A 44 6.18 -5.35 6.46
N LEU A 45 5.87 -5.08 7.73
CA LEU A 45 4.59 -4.51 8.16
C LEU A 45 4.80 -3.15 8.82
N GLY A 46 3.81 -2.28 8.68
CA GLY A 46 3.78 -0.97 9.31
C GLY A 46 2.38 -0.36 9.30
N PHE A 47 2.32 0.90 9.72
CA PHE A 47 1.09 1.69 9.68
C PHE A 47 1.24 2.88 8.76
N ILE A 48 0.14 3.30 8.17
CA ILE A 48 0.08 4.48 7.32
C ILE A 48 -1.15 5.32 7.66
N TYR A 49 -1.01 6.63 7.51
CA TYR A 49 -2.07 7.60 7.77
C TYR A 49 -2.34 8.47 6.54
N GLY A 50 -3.60 8.82 6.32
CA GLY A 50 -4.03 9.77 5.29
C GLY A 50 -4.55 9.13 4.01
N PHE A 51 -4.66 7.80 3.93
CA PHE A 51 -5.19 7.10 2.76
C PHE A 51 -6.72 7.14 2.71
N GLY A 52 -7.37 7.21 3.88
CA GLY A 52 -8.79 7.43 4.05
C GLY A 52 -9.67 6.19 3.88
N LEU A 53 -9.11 5.01 3.58
CA LEU A 53 -9.88 3.79 3.36
C LEU A 53 -10.76 3.48 4.58
N LYS A 54 -12.01 3.11 4.31
CA LYS A 54 -13.03 2.74 5.31
C LYS A 54 -13.30 1.26 5.35
N GLU A 55 -13.04 0.56 4.26
CA GLU A 55 -12.99 -0.89 4.19
C GLU A 55 -12.00 -1.34 3.12
N GLY A 56 -11.64 -2.62 3.15
CA GLY A 56 -10.90 -3.26 2.09
C GLY A 56 -9.42 -2.86 2.04
N ALA A 57 -8.82 -3.06 0.87
CA ALA A 57 -7.40 -2.79 0.65
C ALA A 57 -7.12 -2.46 -0.82
N ILE A 58 -6.01 -1.75 -1.04
CA ILE A 58 -5.40 -1.55 -2.35
C ILE A 58 -3.96 -2.08 -2.33
N ALA A 59 -3.48 -2.54 -3.47
CA ALA A 59 -2.09 -2.95 -3.64
C ALA A 59 -1.54 -2.57 -5.01
N SER A 60 -0.22 -2.50 -5.12
CA SER A 60 0.52 -2.21 -6.35
C SER A 60 1.89 -2.89 -6.32
N CYS A 61 2.34 -3.45 -7.45
CA CYS A 61 3.76 -3.78 -7.63
C CYS A 61 4.54 -2.70 -8.40
N VAL A 62 3.88 -1.59 -8.76
CA VAL A 62 4.55 -0.35 -9.16
C VAL A 62 4.93 0.40 -7.88
N GLY A 63 6.00 -0.04 -7.23
CA GLY A 63 6.52 0.56 -6.00
C GLY A 63 7.93 1.12 -6.20
N HIS A 64 8.06 2.44 -6.31
CA HIS A 64 9.35 3.09 -6.54
C HIS A 64 10.31 2.86 -5.35
N ASP A 65 11.55 2.41 -5.53
CA ASP A 65 12.22 1.96 -6.78
C ASP A 65 12.53 0.45 -6.78
N SER A 66 12.21 -0.27 -5.70
CA SER A 66 12.45 -1.72 -5.62
C SER A 66 11.39 -2.55 -6.35
N HIS A 67 10.22 -1.97 -6.60
CA HIS A 67 9.06 -2.58 -7.24
C HIS A 67 8.58 -3.86 -6.54
N ASN A 68 8.72 -3.92 -5.22
CA ASN A 68 8.03 -4.90 -4.39
C ASN A 68 6.52 -4.65 -4.38
N ILE A 69 5.73 -5.64 -3.93
CA ILE A 69 4.28 -5.42 -3.78
C ILE A 69 4.07 -4.60 -2.51
N ILE A 70 3.42 -3.45 -2.66
CA ILE A 70 3.02 -2.58 -1.56
C ILE A 70 1.51 -2.67 -1.43
N ALA A 71 1.00 -2.88 -0.23
CA ALA A 71 -0.42 -2.93 0.04
C ALA A 71 -0.79 -2.06 1.24
N VAL A 72 -1.96 -1.44 1.20
CA VAL A 72 -2.55 -0.67 2.31
C VAL A 72 -4.00 -1.12 2.48
N GLY A 73 -4.43 -1.37 3.71
CA GLY A 73 -5.77 -1.87 3.98
C GLY A 73 -6.24 -1.70 5.41
N THR A 74 -7.54 -1.94 5.60
CA THR A 74 -8.23 -1.80 6.89
C THR A 74 -8.12 -3.02 7.79
N ASP A 75 -7.68 -4.15 7.24
CA ASP A 75 -7.57 -5.44 7.92
C ASP A 75 -6.62 -6.37 7.16
N GLU A 76 -6.13 -7.39 7.84
CA GLU A 76 -5.14 -8.35 7.34
C GLU A 76 -5.70 -9.19 6.18
N ALA A 77 -6.99 -9.57 6.25
CA ALA A 77 -7.62 -10.40 5.24
C ALA A 77 -7.73 -9.66 3.89
N SER A 78 -8.15 -8.40 3.92
CA SER A 78 -8.19 -7.51 2.76
C SER A 78 -6.81 -7.26 2.19
N LEU A 79 -5.81 -6.99 3.05
CA LEU A 79 -4.41 -6.84 2.63
C LEU A 79 -3.89 -8.07 1.88
N CYS A 80 -4.10 -9.25 2.45
CA CYS A 80 -3.68 -10.52 1.85
C CYS A 80 -4.38 -10.73 0.50
N ARG A 81 -5.70 -10.49 0.43
CA ARG A 81 -6.47 -10.63 -0.82
C ARG A 81 -5.96 -9.70 -1.92
N ALA A 82 -5.71 -8.43 -1.60
CA ALA A 82 -5.18 -7.47 -2.59
C ALA A 82 -3.79 -7.89 -3.08
N ALA A 83 -2.87 -8.23 -2.18
CA ALA A 83 -1.53 -8.67 -2.55
C ALA A 83 -1.55 -9.96 -3.38
N ASN A 84 -2.35 -10.96 -2.98
CA ASN A 84 -2.47 -12.22 -3.71
C ASN A 84 -3.05 -12.03 -5.11
N LEU A 85 -4.00 -11.09 -5.29
CA LEU A 85 -4.56 -10.80 -6.61
C LEU A 85 -3.48 -10.30 -7.59
N ILE A 86 -2.49 -9.54 -7.11
CA ILE A 86 -1.33 -9.14 -7.92
C ILE A 86 -0.45 -10.34 -8.27
N ILE A 87 -0.19 -11.23 -7.30
CA ILE A 87 0.64 -12.43 -7.48
C ILE A 87 -0.01 -13.36 -8.52
N GLU A 88 -1.30 -13.63 -8.39
CA GLU A 88 -2.09 -14.46 -9.31
C GLU A 88 -2.06 -13.93 -10.75
N ASN A 89 -2.07 -12.59 -10.90
CA ASN A 89 -2.02 -11.91 -12.19
C ASN A 89 -0.59 -11.57 -12.65
N ARG A 90 0.43 -12.05 -11.93
CA ARG A 90 1.86 -11.84 -12.24
C ARG A 90 2.27 -10.38 -12.35
N GLY A 91 1.61 -9.50 -11.60
CA GLY A 91 1.85 -8.07 -11.57
C GLY A 91 0.61 -7.24 -11.90
N GLY A 92 0.56 -6.04 -11.36
CA GLY A 92 -0.55 -5.12 -11.54
C GLY A 92 -0.78 -4.17 -10.37
N ILE A 93 -1.95 -3.54 -10.43
CA ILE A 93 -2.56 -2.82 -9.30
C ILE A 93 -3.93 -3.45 -8.99
N SER A 94 -4.25 -3.58 -7.72
CA SER A 94 -5.47 -4.25 -7.26
C SER A 94 -6.20 -3.46 -6.20
N ALA A 95 -7.51 -3.67 -6.10
CA ALA A 95 -8.35 -3.16 -5.02
C ALA A 95 -9.41 -4.20 -4.64
N VAL A 96 -9.68 -4.34 -3.36
CA VAL A 96 -10.66 -5.29 -2.81
C VAL A 96 -11.51 -4.60 -1.74
N GLY A 97 -12.80 -4.93 -1.66
CA GLY A 97 -13.74 -4.42 -0.64
C GLY A 97 -15.00 -5.27 -0.61
N GLY A 98 -15.44 -5.68 0.57
CA GLY A 98 -16.40 -6.78 0.72
C GLY A 98 -16.07 -7.96 -0.20
N GLU A 99 -17.05 -8.38 -1.00
CA GLU A 99 -16.90 -9.45 -2.01
C GLU A 99 -16.37 -8.94 -3.38
N LYS A 100 -16.25 -7.62 -3.58
CA LYS A 100 -15.82 -7.05 -4.86
C LYS A 100 -14.30 -7.03 -4.95
N THR A 101 -13.78 -7.32 -6.14
CA THR A 101 -12.36 -7.18 -6.48
C THR A 101 -12.19 -6.43 -7.80
N ARG A 102 -11.06 -5.74 -7.95
CA ARG A 102 -10.60 -5.09 -9.17
C ARG A 102 -9.11 -5.35 -9.32
N ILE A 103 -8.69 -5.65 -10.54
CA ILE A 103 -7.29 -5.85 -10.92
C ILE A 103 -7.07 -5.20 -12.27
N LEU A 104 -5.99 -4.43 -12.38
CA LEU A 104 -5.40 -4.04 -13.65
C LEU A 104 -4.07 -4.79 -13.79
N PRO A 105 -4.04 -5.88 -14.59
CA PRO A 105 -2.80 -6.64 -14.80
C PRO A 105 -1.75 -5.79 -15.50
N LEU A 106 -0.49 -5.94 -15.06
CA LEU A 106 0.69 -5.32 -15.67
C LEU A 106 1.73 -6.42 -15.95
N PRO A 107 1.49 -7.28 -16.97
CA PRO A 107 2.25 -8.51 -17.16
C PRO A 107 3.74 -8.28 -17.50
N VAL A 108 4.10 -7.10 -18.01
CA VAL A 108 5.49 -6.77 -18.35
C VAL A 108 6.18 -6.23 -17.10
N ALA A 109 6.94 -7.11 -16.44
CA ALA A 109 7.71 -6.86 -15.21
C ALA A 109 6.90 -6.35 -13.99
N GLY A 110 5.57 -6.43 -14.04
CA GLY A 110 4.70 -5.82 -13.02
C GLY A 110 4.60 -4.30 -13.12
N ILE A 111 4.98 -3.71 -14.26
CA ILE A 111 5.08 -2.25 -14.43
C ILE A 111 4.29 -1.79 -15.64
N LEU A 112 4.34 -2.55 -16.73
CA LEU A 112 3.73 -2.17 -18.00
C LEU A 112 2.70 -3.23 -18.43
N SER A 113 1.74 -2.77 -19.22
CA SER A 113 0.84 -3.62 -19.98
C SER A 113 1.23 -3.59 -21.46
N ASP A 114 0.99 -4.71 -22.14
CA ASP A 114 1.09 -4.88 -23.59
C ASP A 114 -0.27 -4.70 -24.30
N GLY A 115 -1.32 -4.37 -23.55
CA GLY A 115 -2.66 -4.09 -24.07
C GLY A 115 -2.83 -2.69 -24.67
N ASP A 116 -4.02 -2.43 -25.24
CA ASP A 116 -4.36 -1.13 -25.82
C ASP A 116 -4.37 -0.01 -24.77
N GLY A 117 -3.75 1.12 -25.10
CA GLY A 117 -3.59 2.23 -24.17
C GLY A 117 -4.92 2.85 -23.70
N TYR A 118 -5.95 2.88 -24.54
CA TYR A 118 -7.26 3.41 -24.15
C TYR A 118 -8.02 2.45 -23.23
N GLU A 119 -7.90 1.15 -23.47
CA GLU A 119 -8.46 0.11 -22.60
C GLU A 119 -7.80 0.14 -21.23
N ILE A 120 -6.46 0.20 -21.18
CA ILE A 120 -5.70 0.29 -19.92
C ILE A 120 -6.02 1.58 -19.16
N ALA A 121 -6.13 2.72 -19.86
CA ALA A 121 -6.52 3.98 -19.24
C ALA A 121 -7.95 3.94 -18.67
N ARG A 122 -8.89 3.24 -19.33
CA ARG A 122 -10.25 3.05 -18.82
C ARG A 122 -10.25 2.16 -17.58
N ALA A 123 -9.57 1.02 -17.63
CA ALA A 123 -9.47 0.10 -16.50
C ALA A 123 -8.79 0.76 -15.29
N TYR A 124 -7.75 1.58 -15.51
CA TYR A 124 -7.12 2.39 -14.45
C TYR A 124 -8.11 3.36 -13.81
N LYS A 125 -8.92 4.08 -14.60
CA LYS A 125 -9.95 4.98 -14.07
C LYS A 125 -11.00 4.24 -13.24
N GLU A 126 -11.39 3.04 -13.66
CA GLU A 126 -12.38 2.23 -12.94
C GLU A 126 -11.85 1.75 -11.58
N ILE A 127 -10.61 1.26 -11.51
CA ILE A 127 -10.03 0.82 -10.24
C ILE A 127 -9.71 1.99 -9.30
N ASP A 128 -9.27 3.13 -9.85
CA ASP A 128 -9.05 4.37 -9.11
C ASP A 128 -10.37 4.91 -8.53
N ALA A 129 -11.45 4.92 -9.33
CA ALA A 129 -12.78 5.28 -8.86
C ALA A 129 -13.30 4.31 -7.79
N PHE A 130 -13.05 3.01 -7.93
CA PHE A 130 -13.42 2.01 -6.93
C PHE A 130 -12.73 2.29 -5.57
N ALA A 131 -11.41 2.58 -5.58
CA ALA A 131 -10.68 2.91 -4.36
C ALA A 131 -11.21 4.18 -3.67
N LYS A 132 -11.66 5.18 -4.43
CA LYS A 132 -12.17 6.47 -3.90
C LYS A 132 -13.61 6.37 -3.42
N ILE A 133 -14.49 5.82 -4.24
CA ILE A 133 -15.94 5.86 -4.05
C ILE A 133 -16.40 4.71 -3.14
N GLU A 134 -15.90 3.50 -3.38
CA GLU A 134 -16.38 2.31 -2.69
C GLU A 134 -15.53 2.03 -1.44
N LEU A 135 -14.20 2.11 -1.55
CA LEU A 135 -13.32 1.89 -0.39
C LEU A 135 -13.13 3.15 0.48
N GLY A 136 -13.51 4.33 -0.02
CA GLY A 136 -13.52 5.58 0.73
C GLY A 136 -12.19 6.36 0.75
N SER A 137 -11.22 6.04 -0.12
CA SER A 137 -9.97 6.78 -0.16
C SER A 137 -10.20 8.28 -0.40
N ARG A 138 -9.50 9.11 0.38
CA ARG A 138 -9.59 10.58 0.29
C ARG A 138 -8.55 11.19 -0.63
N LEU A 139 -7.63 10.38 -1.16
CA LEU A 139 -6.54 10.84 -1.99
C LEU A 139 -7.01 11.12 -3.42
N SER A 140 -6.47 12.17 -4.02
CA SER A 140 -6.69 12.48 -5.45
C SER A 140 -6.16 11.38 -6.39
N ALA A 141 -5.11 10.66 -5.97
CA ALA A 141 -4.51 9.56 -6.73
C ALA A 141 -3.95 8.47 -5.80
N PRO A 142 -4.79 7.59 -5.22
CA PRO A 142 -4.39 6.59 -4.21
C PRO A 142 -3.28 5.65 -4.67
N PHE A 143 -3.34 5.14 -5.91
CA PHE A 143 -2.31 4.24 -6.44
C PHE A 143 -0.99 4.95 -6.71
N MET A 144 -1.04 6.21 -7.15
CA MET A 144 0.17 7.03 -7.31
C MET A 144 0.82 7.29 -5.95
N ALA A 145 0.05 7.68 -4.94
CA ALA A 145 0.56 7.87 -3.59
C ALA A 145 1.19 6.57 -3.04
N LEU A 146 0.51 5.43 -3.20
CA LEU A 146 1.01 4.11 -2.81
C LEU A 146 2.37 3.79 -3.42
N SER A 147 2.56 4.12 -4.70
CA SER A 147 3.81 3.84 -5.43
C SER A 147 5.06 4.46 -4.79
N PHE A 148 4.92 5.57 -4.05
CA PHE A 148 6.03 6.25 -3.37
C PHE A 148 6.21 5.86 -1.90
N MET A 149 5.38 4.96 -1.35
CA MET A 149 5.45 4.62 0.08
C MET A 149 6.60 3.68 0.44
N ALA A 150 7.20 2.99 -0.54
CA ALA A 150 8.41 2.18 -0.37
C ALA A 150 9.70 2.84 -0.87
N LEU A 151 9.66 4.13 -1.23
CA LEU A 151 10.83 4.85 -1.72
C LEU A 151 11.74 5.27 -0.56
N LEU A 152 12.64 4.40 -0.13
CA LEU A 152 13.44 4.59 1.09
C LEU A 152 14.28 5.87 1.15
N VAL A 153 14.69 6.40 0.00
CA VAL A 153 15.63 7.52 -0.08
C VAL A 153 14.97 8.89 0.11
N ILE A 154 13.64 8.97 0.05
CA ILE A 154 12.87 10.20 0.28
C ILE A 154 11.46 9.88 0.81
N PRO A 155 10.92 10.61 1.79
CA PRO A 155 11.57 11.39 2.86
C PRO A 155 11.57 10.62 4.21
N SER A 156 11.41 11.32 5.34
CA SER A 156 11.88 10.95 6.69
C SER A 156 11.59 9.53 7.21
N LEU A 157 10.45 8.91 6.89
CA LEU A 157 10.12 7.58 7.40
C LEU A 157 9.37 6.77 6.35
N LYS A 158 9.89 5.59 5.99
CA LYS A 158 9.37 4.72 4.92
C LYS A 158 9.45 3.26 5.28
N LEU A 159 8.52 2.47 4.75
CA LEU A 159 8.54 1.02 4.91
C LEU A 159 9.19 0.40 3.68
N GLY A 160 10.32 -0.28 3.88
CA GLY A 160 10.96 -1.13 2.88
C GLY A 160 10.61 -2.60 3.09
N ASP A 161 11.12 -3.47 2.24
CA ASP A 161 11.00 -4.93 2.38
C ASP A 161 11.79 -5.51 3.56
N LYS A 162 12.69 -4.72 4.15
CA LYS A 162 13.50 -5.07 5.33
C LYS A 162 13.04 -4.38 6.62
N GLY A 163 11.93 -3.66 6.58
CA GLY A 163 11.35 -2.97 7.72
C GLY A 163 11.28 -1.45 7.57
N LEU A 164 10.93 -0.80 8.68
CA LEU A 164 10.76 0.64 8.76
C LEU A 164 12.12 1.35 8.79
N PHE A 165 12.32 2.31 7.90
CA PHE A 165 13.57 3.01 7.69
C PHE A 165 13.39 4.51 7.93
N ASP A 166 14.23 5.06 8.79
CA ASP A 166 14.33 6.50 9.04
C ASP A 166 15.36 7.09 8.07
N GLY A 167 14.87 7.87 7.10
CA GLY A 167 15.70 8.53 6.09
C GLY A 167 16.56 9.68 6.64
N ASN A 168 16.17 10.29 7.77
CA ASN A 168 16.94 11.35 8.42
C ASN A 168 18.12 10.77 9.20
N ALA A 169 17.88 9.71 9.97
CA ALA A 169 18.91 9.01 10.74
C ALA A 169 19.68 7.94 9.92
N PHE A 170 19.21 7.66 8.70
CA PHE A 170 19.76 6.69 7.75
C PHE A 170 19.93 5.29 8.35
N ARG A 171 18.90 4.79 9.03
CA ARG A 171 18.91 3.48 9.69
C ARG A 171 17.51 2.87 9.77
N PHE A 172 17.45 1.55 9.94
CA PHE A 172 16.21 0.90 10.34
C PHE A 172 15.83 1.30 11.77
N THR A 173 14.53 1.46 12.01
CA THR A 173 13.96 1.87 13.29
C THR A 173 12.80 0.97 13.68
N PRO A 174 12.55 0.73 14.98
CA PRO A 174 11.38 -0.01 15.43
C PRO A 174 10.06 0.66 15.01
N LEU A 175 9.03 -0.16 14.77
CA LEU A 175 7.66 0.31 14.49
C LEU A 175 6.98 0.83 15.76
N PHE A 176 7.24 0.19 16.90
CA PHE A 176 6.74 0.59 18.21
C PHE A 176 7.84 1.29 18.99
N VAL A 177 7.46 2.37 19.68
CA VAL A 177 8.33 3.13 20.57
C VAL A 177 7.73 3.10 21.97
N ASP A 178 8.59 3.08 22.99
CA ASP A 178 8.14 3.17 24.37
C ASP A 178 7.59 4.59 24.64
N GLY A 179 6.44 4.65 25.32
CA GLY A 179 5.78 5.89 25.77
C GLY A 179 6.07 6.19 27.24
#